data_AF-A0A3V0PIM1-F1
#
_entry.id   AF-A0A3V0PIM1-F1
#
_cell.length_a   1.000
_cell.length_b   1.000
_cell.length_c   1.000
_cell.angle_alpha   90.00
_cell.angle_beta   90.00
_cell.angle_gamma   90.00
#
_symmetry.space_group_name_H-M   'P 1'
#
loop_
_entity.id
_entity.type
_entity.pdbx_description
1 polymer ?
#
loop_
_entity_poly.entity_id
_entity_poly.type
_entity_poly.pdbx_seq_one_letter_code
_entity_poly.pdbx_strand_id
1 'polypeptide(L)'
;MAGNQYQGVATIRVNGSEYATLEGATFTPSGFEREVVKGGRVYGYRQKPKEATLECKFPAGNDDSPGTSDINTWTSVTIEVVTDVGEVHMMTKAWSSEPASLTGNGEISAKFACAKSTRVQ
;
A
#
# COMPACT_ATOMS: atom_id res chain seq x y z
N MET A 1 -13.04 27.19 -1.90
CA MET A 1 -13.77 26.12 -2.62
C MET A 1 -12.73 25.11 -3.07
N ALA A 2 -12.35 24.16 -2.19
CA ALA A 2 -11.42 23.11 -2.58
C ALA A 2 -12.23 22.12 -3.43
N GLY A 3 -11.91 22.04 -4.72
CA GLY A 3 -12.54 21.06 -5.61
C GLY A 3 -12.32 19.67 -5.03
N ASN A 4 -13.30 18.79 -5.17
CA ASN A 4 -13.17 17.39 -4.79
C ASN A 4 -12.08 16.75 -5.66
N GLN A 5 -10.83 16.88 -5.24
CA GLN A 5 -9.73 16.11 -5.77
C GLN A 5 -9.93 14.71 -5.21
N TYR A 6 -9.98 13.74 -6.11
CA TYR A 6 -10.07 12.33 -5.77
C TYR A 6 -8.70 11.73 -5.97
N GLN A 7 -8.33 10.76 -5.14
CA GLN A 7 -7.04 10.11 -5.19
C GLN A 7 -6.77 9.49 -6.57
N GLY A 8 -5.91 10.13 -7.38
CA GLY A 8 -5.56 9.68 -8.74
C GLY A 8 -4.15 9.12 -8.85
N VAL A 9 -3.20 9.68 -8.09
CA VAL A 9 -1.79 9.25 -8.09
C VAL A 9 -1.30 9.15 -6.65
N ALA A 10 -0.62 8.05 -6.33
CA ALA A 10 0.13 7.91 -5.09
C ALA A 10 1.61 8.05 -5.39
N THR A 11 2.34 8.92 -4.69
CA THR A 11 3.81 8.88 -4.71
C THR A 11 4.25 7.94 -3.60
N ILE A 12 5.05 6.93 -3.95
CA ILE A 12 5.59 5.97 -2.98
C ILE A 12 7.03 6.36 -2.66
N ARG A 13 7.31 6.61 -1.38
CA ARG A 13 8.68 6.74 -0.90
C ARG A 13 9.06 5.51 -0.09
N VAL A 14 10.20 4.92 -0.41
CA VAL A 14 10.73 3.76 0.32
C VAL A 14 12.06 4.15 0.93
N ASN A 15 12.15 4.18 2.26
CA ASN A 15 13.35 4.60 3.02
C ASN A 15 13.91 5.97 2.60
N GLY A 16 13.05 6.90 2.18
CA GLY A 16 13.45 8.24 1.72
C GLY A 16 13.79 8.34 0.23
N SER A 17 13.88 7.23 -0.49
CA SER A 17 13.95 7.25 -1.96
C SER A 17 12.54 7.35 -2.55
N GLU A 18 12.33 8.34 -3.40
CA GLU A 18 11.05 8.55 -4.09
C GLU A 18 10.98 7.70 -5.36
N TYR A 19 9.92 6.89 -5.47
CA TYR A 19 9.66 6.06 -6.63
C TYR A 19 8.34 6.48 -7.26
N ALA A 20 8.38 6.79 -8.55
CA ALA A 20 7.18 7.05 -9.31
C ALA A 20 6.39 5.74 -9.45
N THR A 21 5.12 5.75 -9.04
CA THR A 21 4.21 4.64 -9.36
C THR A 21 3.25 5.03 -10.46
N LEU A 22 2.81 4.03 -11.21
CA LEU A 22 1.74 4.13 -12.18
C LEU A 22 0.38 4.20 -11.49
N GLU A 23 -0.65 4.57 -12.25
CA GLU A 23 -2.03 4.67 -11.79
C GLU A 23 -2.54 3.34 -11.20
N GLY A 24 -3.44 3.43 -10.21
CA GLY A 24 -4.11 2.26 -9.63
C GLY A 24 -3.49 1.72 -8.33
N ALA A 25 -2.66 2.50 -7.64
CA ALA A 25 -2.18 2.12 -6.32
C ALA A 25 -3.34 1.99 -5.32
N THR A 26 -3.45 0.83 -4.67
CA THR A 26 -4.49 0.54 -3.68
C THR A 26 -3.88 0.45 -2.30
N PHE A 27 -4.23 1.38 -1.42
CA PHE A 27 -3.81 1.37 -0.03
C PHE A 27 -4.96 0.92 0.89
N THR A 28 -4.74 -0.14 1.66
CA THR A 28 -5.66 -0.62 2.70
C THR A 28 -5.02 -0.39 4.07
N PRO A 29 -5.59 0.48 4.92
CA PRO A 29 -5.04 0.73 6.25
C PRO A 29 -5.20 -0.47 7.18
N SER A 30 -4.26 -0.59 8.14
CA SER A 30 -4.35 -1.60 9.21
C SER A 30 -5.56 -1.33 10.11
N GLY A 31 -6.21 -2.39 10.59
CA GLY A 31 -7.35 -2.25 11.47
C GLY A 31 -7.92 -3.58 11.94
N PHE A 32 -9.24 -3.63 12.06
CA PHE A 32 -9.96 -4.84 12.43
C PHE A 32 -11.11 -5.07 11.47
N GLU A 33 -11.15 -6.26 10.89
CA GLU A 33 -12.32 -6.74 10.18
C GLU A 33 -13.34 -7.23 11.21
N ARG A 34 -14.59 -6.75 11.10
CA ARG A 34 -15.67 -7.08 12.04
C ARG A 34 -16.63 -8.05 11.39
N GLU A 35 -16.62 -9.29 11.85
CA GLU A 35 -17.53 -10.33 11.37
C GLU A 35 -18.76 -10.40 12.30
N VAL A 36 -19.96 -10.25 11.74
CA VAL A 36 -21.21 -10.29 12.52
C VAL A 36 -21.52 -11.72 12.95
N VAL A 37 -21.63 -11.93 14.26
CA VAL A 37 -22.01 -13.21 14.84
C VAL A 37 -23.53 -13.25 15.00
N LYS A 38 -24.20 -14.14 14.27
CA LYS A 38 -25.67 -14.25 14.25
C LYS A 38 -26.16 -15.71 14.31
N GLY A 39 -27.25 -15.92 15.03
CA GLY A 39 -28.08 -17.14 15.04
C GLY A 39 -29.56 -16.74 14.95
N GLY A 40 -30.43 -17.13 15.88
CA GLY A 40 -31.83 -16.67 15.93
C GLY A 40 -32.00 -15.14 16.14
N ARG A 41 -30.93 -14.44 16.53
CA ARG A 41 -30.78 -12.98 16.53
C ARG A 41 -29.29 -12.62 16.36
N VAL A 42 -29.00 -11.34 16.13
CA VAL A 42 -27.61 -10.83 16.11
C VAL A 42 -27.06 -10.84 17.55
N TYR A 43 -25.96 -11.57 17.76
CA TYR A 43 -25.33 -11.71 19.09
C TYR A 43 -24.19 -10.70 19.31
N GLY A 44 -23.60 -10.17 18.23
CA GLY A 44 -22.51 -9.20 18.31
C GLY A 44 -21.58 -9.27 17.10
N TYR A 45 -20.33 -8.86 17.28
CA TYR A 45 -19.29 -8.94 16.25
C TYR A 45 -18.00 -9.55 16.82
N ARG A 46 -17.27 -10.28 15.98
CA ARG A 46 -15.90 -10.74 16.27
C ARG A 46 -14.92 -9.87 15.48
N GLN A 47 -13.81 -9.46 16.10
CA GLN A 47 -12.75 -8.70 15.43
C GLN A 47 -11.63 -9.65 15.01
N LYS A 48 -11.22 -9.57 13.74
CA LYS A 48 -9.98 -10.18 13.23
C LYS A 48 -9.00 -9.04 12.92
N PRO A 49 -7.78 -9.05 13.49
CA PRO A 49 -6.78 -8.04 13.14
C PRO A 49 -6.44 -8.18 11.65
N LYS A 50 -6.40 -7.05 10.94
CA LYS A 50 -6.03 -6.98 9.53
C LYS A 50 -4.82 -6.07 9.38
N GLU A 51 -3.78 -6.59 8.75
CA GLU A 51 -2.58 -5.85 8.37
C GLU A 51 -2.91 -4.73 7.37
N ALA A 52 -2.05 -3.72 7.31
CA ALA A 52 -2.11 -2.74 6.25
C ALA A 52 -1.46 -3.34 5.00
N THR A 53 -2.07 -3.13 3.84
CA THR A 53 -1.54 -3.60 2.56
C THR A 53 -1.49 -2.47 1.56
N LEU A 54 -0.45 -2.45 0.73
CA LEU A 54 -0.28 -1.53 -0.38
C LEU A 54 0.01 -2.32 -1.64
N GLU A 55 -0.85 -2.21 -2.63
CA GLU A 55 -0.66 -2.75 -3.97
C GLU A 55 -0.33 -1.60 -4.91
N CYS A 56 0.77 -1.69 -5.64
CA CYS A 56 1.21 -0.64 -6.54
C CYS A 56 1.97 -1.19 -7.74
N LYS A 57 2.12 -0.35 -8.76
CA LYS A 57 2.85 -0.66 -9.97
C LYS A 57 3.96 0.37 -10.20
N PHE A 58 5.18 -0.09 -10.43
CA PHE A 58 6.30 0.76 -10.84
C PHE A 58 6.52 0.64 -12.35
N PRO A 59 6.98 1.68 -13.06
CA PRO A 59 7.42 1.52 -14.44
C PRO A 59 8.67 0.64 -14.50
N ALA A 60 8.78 -0.25 -15.48
CA ALA A 60 9.96 -1.08 -15.66
C ALA A 60 10.99 -0.38 -16.57
N GLY A 61 12.27 -0.42 -16.18
CA GLY A 61 13.38 -0.08 -17.09
C GLY A 61 13.93 1.35 -17.02
N ASN A 62 13.49 2.18 -16.06
CA ASN A 62 14.09 3.49 -15.79
C ASN A 62 14.99 3.42 -14.55
N ASP A 63 16.04 4.26 -14.48
CA ASP A 63 16.96 4.35 -13.33
C ASP A 63 16.24 4.70 -12.01
N ASP A 64 15.08 5.38 -12.10
CA ASP A 64 14.26 5.78 -10.97
C ASP A 64 13.24 4.70 -10.54
N SER A 65 13.38 3.46 -11.01
CA SER A 65 12.46 2.36 -10.71
C SER A 65 13.19 1.20 -10.02
N PRO A 66 12.63 0.65 -8.93
CA PRO A 66 13.28 -0.44 -8.22
C PRO A 66 13.20 -1.73 -9.04
N GLY A 67 14.28 -2.51 -9.09
CA GLY A 67 14.26 -3.82 -9.73
C GLY A 67 13.36 -4.80 -8.97
N THR A 68 12.76 -5.76 -9.67
CA THR A 68 11.94 -6.81 -9.03
C THR A 68 12.72 -7.58 -7.95
N SER A 69 14.01 -7.83 -8.19
CA SER A 69 14.93 -8.43 -7.21
C SER A 69 15.10 -7.57 -5.97
N ASP A 70 15.21 -6.24 -6.12
CA ASP A 70 15.41 -5.32 -5.00
C ASP A 70 14.16 -5.26 -4.13
N ILE A 71 12.98 -5.11 -4.75
CA ILE A 71 11.69 -5.12 -4.07
C ILE A 71 11.53 -6.39 -3.22
N ASN A 72 11.92 -7.55 -3.77
CA ASN A 72 11.83 -8.83 -3.07
C ASN A 72 12.73 -8.91 -1.83
N THR A 73 13.75 -8.07 -1.71
CA THR A 73 14.60 -7.99 -0.50
C THR A 73 14.03 -7.07 0.58
N TRP A 74 13.01 -6.28 0.27
CA TRP A 74 12.43 -5.33 1.22
C TRP A 74 11.61 -6.05 2.29
N THR A 75 12.16 -6.10 3.50
CA THR A 75 11.58 -6.81 4.65
C THR A 75 11.31 -5.92 5.87
N SER A 76 11.88 -4.71 5.90
CA SER A 76 11.66 -3.73 6.98
C SER A 76 11.87 -2.31 6.45
N VAL A 77 11.17 -1.97 5.38
CA VAL A 77 11.24 -0.64 4.78
C VAL A 77 10.14 0.27 5.34
N THR A 78 10.37 1.58 5.33
CA THR A 78 9.32 2.56 5.60
C THR A 78 8.75 3.01 4.27
N ILE A 79 7.45 2.80 4.08
CA ILE A 79 6.73 3.20 2.88
C ILE A 79 5.82 4.39 3.21
N GLU A 80 6.02 5.50 2.51
CA GLU A 80 5.11 6.65 2.55
C GLU A 80 4.29 6.67 1.27
N VAL A 81 2.97 6.71 1.42
CA VAL A 81 1.98 6.84 0.35
C VAL A 81 1.45 8.26 0.44
N VAL A 82 1.95 9.13 -0.43
CA VAL A 82 1.47 10.50 -0.54
C VAL A 82 0.37 10.51 -1.57
N THR A 83 -0.85 10.80 -1.12
CA THR A 83 -1.97 11.01 -2.02
C THR A 83 -1.95 12.43 -2.56
N ASP A 84 -2.42 12.59 -3.79
CA ASP A 84 -2.57 13.90 -4.46
C ASP A 84 -3.54 14.86 -3.73
N VAL A 85 -4.45 14.36 -2.90
CA VAL A 85 -5.32 15.14 -2.00
C VAL A 85 -4.59 15.68 -0.75
N GLY A 86 -3.30 15.39 -0.61
CA GLY A 86 -2.45 15.84 0.48
C GLY A 86 -2.47 14.93 1.71
N GLU A 87 -3.22 13.83 1.70
CA GLU A 87 -3.15 12.85 2.79
C GLU A 87 -1.92 11.97 2.64
N VAL A 88 -1.10 11.89 3.69
CA VAL A 88 0.06 11.00 3.74
C VAL A 88 -0.24 9.80 4.64
N HIS A 89 -0.08 8.60 4.10
CA HIS A 89 -0.11 7.35 4.86
C HIS A 89 1.29 6.76 4.97
N MET A 90 1.64 6.27 6.15
CA MET A 90 2.94 5.68 6.42
C MET A 90 2.78 4.24 6.90
N MET A 91 3.50 3.34 6.25
CA MET A 91 3.68 1.94 6.62
C MET A 91 5.11 1.77 7.12
N THR A 92 5.28 1.64 8.43
CA THR A 92 6.59 1.37 9.01
C THR A 92 6.83 -0.13 9.08
N LYS A 93 8.08 -0.56 8.91
CA LYS A 93 8.45 -1.99 8.90
C LYS A 93 7.62 -2.80 7.91
N ALA A 94 7.39 -2.23 6.74
CA ALA A 94 6.71 -2.91 5.65
C ALA A 94 7.65 -3.92 4.98
N TRP A 95 7.06 -4.98 4.44
CA TRP A 95 7.75 -6.01 3.68
C TRP A 95 7.02 -6.32 2.39
N SER A 96 7.73 -6.81 1.37
CA SER A 96 7.11 -7.37 0.17
C SER A 96 6.36 -8.65 0.56
N SER A 97 5.04 -8.64 0.47
CA SER A 97 4.21 -9.79 0.87
C SER A 97 4.16 -10.86 -0.22
N GLU A 98 4.28 -10.44 -1.47
CA GLU A 98 4.33 -11.30 -2.65
C GLU A 98 5.56 -10.92 -3.47
N PRO A 99 6.17 -11.87 -4.22
CA PRO A 99 7.25 -11.55 -5.13
C PRO A 99 6.79 -10.54 -6.18
N ALA A 100 7.57 -9.48 -6.38
CA ALA A 100 7.34 -8.51 -7.43
C ALA A 100 7.38 -9.20 -8.80
N SER A 101 6.43 -8.87 -9.66
CA SER A 101 6.28 -9.49 -10.99
C SER A 101 6.37 -8.43 -12.08
N LEU A 102 7.02 -8.79 -13.19
CA LEU A 102 7.06 -7.97 -14.39
C LEU A 102 5.81 -8.30 -15.24
N THR A 103 5.02 -7.28 -15.57
CA THR A 103 3.86 -7.42 -16.45
C THR A 103 4.27 -7.22 -17.91
N GLY A 104 3.48 -7.77 -18.84
CA GLY A 104 3.73 -7.65 -20.29
C GLY A 104 3.66 -6.22 -20.83
N ASN A 105 3.22 -5.25 -20.02
CA ASN A 105 3.12 -3.84 -20.37
C ASN A 105 4.34 -3.02 -19.90
N GLY A 106 5.41 -3.66 -19.42
CA GLY A 106 6.57 -2.96 -18.89
C GLY A 106 6.31 -2.31 -17.54
N GLU A 107 5.54 -2.98 -16.68
CA GLU A 107 5.25 -2.54 -15.31
C GLU A 107 5.76 -3.59 -14.32
N ILE A 108 6.18 -3.17 -13.14
CA ILE A 108 6.53 -4.03 -12.02
C ILE A 108 5.40 -3.95 -11.01
N SER A 109 4.63 -5.03 -10.86
CA SER A 109 3.59 -5.15 -9.85
C SER A 109 4.22 -5.57 -8.52
N ALA A 110 3.96 -4.80 -7.47
CA ALA A 110 4.48 -5.04 -6.12
C ALA A 110 3.36 -4.94 -5.09
N LYS A 111 3.47 -5.77 -4.05
CA LYS A 111 2.54 -5.80 -2.93
C LYS A 111 3.30 -5.79 -1.62
N PHE A 112 2.95 -4.83 -0.78
CA PHE A 112 3.56 -4.63 0.51
C PHE A 112 2.55 -4.86 1.62
N ALA A 113 3.01 -5.41 2.73
CA ALA A 113 2.24 -5.53 3.95
C ALA A 113 2.99 -4.89 5.12
N CYS A 114 2.26 -4.36 6.09
CA CYS A 114 2.81 -3.97 7.37
C CYS A 114 1.83 -4.24 8.52
N ALA A 115 2.37 -4.45 9.71
CA ALA A 115 1.55 -4.69 10.90
C ALA A 115 0.66 -3.49 11.27
N LYS A 116 1.14 -2.27 11.03
CA LYS A 116 0.42 -1.04 11.37
C LYS A 116 0.74 0.08 10.39
N SER A 117 -0.30 0.69 9.85
CA SER A 117 -0.21 1.95 9.12
C SER A 117 -0.66 3.12 9.98
N THR A 118 -0.04 4.27 9.79
CA THR A 118 -0.42 5.53 10.42
C THR A 118 -0.68 6.59 9.36
N ARG A 119 -1.74 7.38 9.54
CA ARG A 119 -1.96 8.60 8.74
C ARG A 119 -1.16 9.74 9.36
N VAL A 120 -0.41 10.48 8.55
CA VAL A 120 0.60 11.47 8.99
C VAL A 120 0.18 12.92 8.77
N GLN A 121 -1.10 13.14 8.42
CA GLN A 121 -1.78 14.44 8.21
C GLN A 121 -1.57 15.04 6.82
#